data_AF-A0A4P9ZXM2-F1
#
_entry.id   AF-A0A4P9ZXM2-F1
#
_cell.length_a   1.000
_cell.length_b   1.000
_cell.length_c   1.000
_cell.angle_alpha   90.00
_cell.angle_beta   90.00
_cell.angle_gamma   90.00
#
_symmetry.space_group_name_H-M   'P 1'
#
loop_
_entity.id
_entity.type
_entity.pdbx_description
1 polymer ?
#
loop_
_entity_poly.entity_id
_entity_poly.type
_entity_poly.pdbx_seq_one_letter_code
_entity_poly.pdbx_strand_id
1 'polypeptide(L)'
;MLKRTINKSYRKTRDNVVKQVRENYLRTDIPCLSELCPTRPTCQERVPAHHHTGLLAGDASAYIIPDTKTLARYAEIFIQSELTNVIYNQTSFNSLINHERNKTARALRQAIESPARQSVFFYNGYFQGTHVARQPHETLYDRDWRAILACAQWYRRHLRTSIPIILLAEKDEQARYQDLIASDDTGVTVTDLESYLKEKFGNSSDLLDHFESVKFASYGEFCGSDLSGYLKTKKSTTLYPNYLSTSELETRLKRRDLYQGVLVVKKNRRDHATVRIILPDGSEQAVLIPSQTLQNRAVHGDVVAIKLLDDSTPEPSDSGSDIDSESVSEDENGEFICLY
;
A
#
# COMPACT_ATOMS: atom_id res chain seq x y z
N MET A 1 -36.68 -12.05 4.77
CA MET A 1 -35.67 -12.75 5.60
C MET A 1 -34.31 -12.45 4.98
N LEU A 2 -33.37 -11.88 5.74
CA LEU A 2 -32.02 -11.54 5.24
C LEU A 2 -31.26 -12.82 4.88
N LYS A 3 -30.61 -12.85 3.72
CA LYS A 3 -29.85 -14.03 3.28
C LYS A 3 -28.52 -14.09 4.04
N ARG A 4 -28.34 -15.12 4.86
CA ARG A 4 -27.10 -15.35 5.63
C ARG A 4 -26.09 -16.17 4.82
N THR A 5 -24.85 -15.70 4.74
CA THR A 5 -23.69 -16.45 4.23
C THR A 5 -22.61 -16.56 5.32
N ILE A 6 -21.72 -17.54 5.19
CA ILE A 6 -20.67 -17.79 6.18
C ILE A 6 -19.31 -17.65 5.50
N ASN A 7 -18.53 -16.69 5.97
CA ASN A 7 -17.14 -16.50 5.54
C ASN A 7 -16.21 -17.23 6.50
N LYS A 8 -15.46 -18.20 5.99
CA LYS A 8 -14.43 -18.93 6.73
C LYS A 8 -13.06 -18.41 6.30
N SER A 9 -12.27 -17.92 7.25
CA SER A 9 -10.88 -17.52 7.03
C SER A 9 -9.96 -18.22 8.04
N TYR A 10 -8.67 -18.28 7.73
CA TYR A 10 -7.66 -18.82 8.62
C TYR A 10 -6.66 -17.71 8.91
N ARG A 11 -6.39 -17.46 10.19
CA ARG A 11 -5.39 -16.48 10.64
C ARG A 11 -4.23 -17.24 11.28
N LYS A 12 -3.04 -17.10 10.71
CA LYS A 12 -1.80 -17.59 11.32
C LYS A 12 -1.39 -16.61 12.43
N THR A 13 -1.29 -17.12 13.65
CA THR A 13 -0.59 -16.47 14.77
C THR A 13 0.83 -17.05 14.85
N ARG A 14 1.64 -16.60 15.82
CA ARG A 14 3.03 -17.08 15.95
C ARG A 14 3.11 -18.60 16.03
N ASP A 15 2.22 -19.22 16.81
CA ASP A 15 2.30 -20.65 17.13
C ASP A 15 1.15 -21.48 16.54
N ASN A 16 0.06 -20.84 16.11
CA ASN A 16 -1.17 -21.55 15.74
C ASN A 16 -1.82 -21.01 14.48
N VAL A 17 -2.65 -21.84 13.84
CA VAL A 17 -3.55 -21.42 12.75
C VAL A 17 -4.97 -21.45 13.29
N VAL A 18 -5.58 -20.28 13.46
CA VAL A 18 -6.93 -20.15 14.01
C VAL A 18 -7.92 -20.00 12.88
N LYS A 19 -8.94 -20.87 12.86
CA LYS A 19 -10.07 -20.74 11.95
C LYS A 19 -11.04 -19.68 12.47
N GLN A 20 -11.26 -18.64 11.71
CA GLN A 20 -12.23 -17.59 12.00
C GLN A 20 -13.46 -17.80 11.12
N VAL A 21 -14.63 -17.87 11.76
CA VAL A 21 -15.93 -17.98 11.09
C VAL A 21 -16.67 -16.69 11.34
N ARG A 22 -17.02 -15.96 10.27
CA ARG A 22 -17.81 -14.74 10.33
C ARG A 22 -19.11 -14.94 9.56
N GLU A 23 -20.20 -14.55 10.19
CA GLU A 23 -21.49 -14.47 9.52
C GLU A 23 -21.54 -13.20 8.69
N ASN A 24 -22.06 -13.32 7.48
CA ASN A 24 -22.29 -12.20 6.58
C ASN A 24 -23.78 -12.15 6.24
N TYR A 25 -24.43 -11.04 6.54
CA TYR A 25 -25.86 -10.84 6.32
C TYR A 25 -26.06 -10.00 5.07
N LEU A 26 -26.62 -10.61 4.02
CA LEU A 26 -26.86 -9.94 2.76
C LEU A 26 -28.17 -9.16 2.82
N ARG A 27 -28.04 -7.86 2.55
CA ARG A 27 -29.09 -6.85 2.53
C ARG A 27 -29.59 -6.62 1.10
N THR A 28 -30.85 -6.25 0.98
CA THR A 28 -31.50 -5.87 -0.29
C THR A 28 -31.81 -4.38 -0.37
N ASP A 29 -31.54 -3.65 0.70
CA ASP A 29 -31.91 -2.25 0.94
C ASP A 29 -30.69 -1.32 0.98
N ILE A 30 -29.59 -1.70 0.31
CA ILE A 30 -28.41 -0.82 0.20
C ILE A 30 -28.65 0.16 -0.95
N PRO A 31 -28.60 1.48 -0.69
CA PRO A 31 -28.95 2.48 -1.68
C PRO A 31 -27.86 2.68 -2.73
N CYS A 32 -28.25 2.95 -3.98
CA CYS A 32 -27.32 3.28 -5.05
C CYS A 32 -26.69 4.68 -4.92
N LEU A 33 -27.37 5.58 -4.20
CA LEU A 33 -26.96 6.97 -3.98
C LEU A 33 -26.75 7.75 -5.28
N SER A 34 -27.68 7.60 -6.23
CA SER A 34 -27.67 8.34 -7.49
C SER A 34 -28.95 9.16 -7.64
N GLU A 35 -28.82 10.37 -8.18
CA GLU A 35 -29.94 11.21 -8.62
C GLU A 35 -30.76 10.53 -9.72
N LEU A 36 -30.12 9.67 -10.53
CA LEU A 36 -30.74 8.95 -11.64
C LEU A 36 -31.31 7.59 -11.25
N CYS A 37 -31.50 7.34 -9.95
CA CYS A 37 -32.10 6.08 -9.51
C CYS A 37 -33.52 5.91 -10.12
N PRO A 38 -33.78 4.85 -10.91
CA PRO A 38 -35.07 4.69 -11.59
C PRO A 38 -36.15 4.12 -10.67
N THR A 39 -35.80 3.69 -9.45
CA THR A 39 -36.79 3.15 -8.51
C THR A 39 -37.63 4.27 -7.89
N ARG A 40 -38.88 3.94 -7.55
CA ARG A 40 -39.81 4.84 -6.85
C ARG A 40 -40.43 4.08 -5.66
N PRO A 41 -40.36 4.60 -4.41
CA PRO A 41 -39.43 5.65 -3.97
C PRO A 41 -37.98 5.27 -4.28
N THR A 42 -37.09 6.26 -4.41
CA THR A 42 -35.68 6.02 -4.78
C THR A 42 -34.99 5.13 -3.74
N CYS A 43 -33.89 4.47 -4.13
CA CYS A 43 -33.22 3.54 -3.21
C CYS A 43 -32.81 4.21 -1.89
N GLN A 44 -32.39 5.48 -1.92
CA GLN A 44 -32.03 6.27 -0.74
C GLN A 44 -33.24 6.67 0.12
N GLU A 45 -34.39 6.97 -0.47
CA GLU A 45 -35.62 7.28 0.28
C GLU A 45 -36.18 6.08 1.04
N ARG A 46 -35.84 4.86 0.60
CA ARG A 46 -36.26 3.61 1.27
C ARG A 46 -35.54 3.37 2.60
N VAL A 47 -34.48 4.12 2.90
CA VAL A 47 -33.68 3.91 4.10
C VAL A 47 -33.78 5.11 5.04
N PRO A 48 -34.67 5.08 6.04
CA PRO A 48 -35.04 6.26 6.83
C PRO A 48 -33.96 6.80 7.79
N ALA A 49 -32.81 6.13 7.92
CA ALA A 49 -31.83 6.38 8.99
C ALA A 49 -30.38 6.52 8.52
N HIS A 50 -30.13 6.75 7.23
CA HIS A 50 -28.77 6.99 6.74
C HIS A 50 -28.58 8.44 6.31
N HIS A 51 -27.71 9.14 7.04
CA HIS A 51 -27.14 10.40 6.57
C HIS A 51 -26.24 10.09 5.37
N HIS A 52 -26.81 10.19 4.18
CA HIS A 52 -26.05 10.20 2.95
C HIS A 52 -25.50 11.61 2.77
N THR A 53 -24.18 11.73 2.69
CA THR A 53 -23.51 13.02 2.59
C THR A 53 -23.49 13.56 1.16
N GLY A 54 -23.65 12.71 0.15
CA GLY A 54 -23.71 13.12 -1.25
C GLY A 54 -24.44 12.09 -2.12
N LEU A 55 -24.85 12.53 -3.31
CA LEU A 55 -25.37 11.68 -4.38
C LEU A 55 -24.46 11.79 -5.61
N LEU A 56 -24.43 10.73 -6.41
CA LEU A 56 -23.87 10.76 -7.75
C LEU A 56 -24.72 11.71 -8.62
N ALA A 57 -24.06 12.64 -9.29
CA ALA A 57 -24.69 13.67 -10.10
C ALA A 57 -25.36 13.10 -11.34
N GLY A 58 -26.53 13.60 -11.70
CA GLY A 58 -27.27 13.15 -12.88
C GLY A 58 -26.75 13.66 -14.22
N ASP A 59 -25.81 14.60 -14.20
CA ASP A 59 -25.15 15.20 -15.36
C ASP A 59 -23.66 14.84 -15.46
N ALA A 60 -23.21 13.87 -14.66
CA ALA A 60 -21.81 13.42 -14.68
C ALA A 60 -21.40 12.86 -16.05
N SER A 61 -20.15 13.14 -16.46
CA SER A 61 -19.58 12.59 -17.69
C SER A 61 -19.37 11.07 -17.62
N ALA A 62 -19.04 10.55 -16.44
CA ALA A 62 -18.85 9.14 -16.16
C ALA A 62 -18.95 8.87 -14.65
N TYR A 63 -19.32 7.64 -14.27
CA TYR A 63 -19.16 7.15 -12.91
C TYR A 63 -17.96 6.21 -12.81
N ILE A 64 -17.09 6.47 -11.84
CA ILE A 64 -15.81 5.78 -11.70
C ILE A 64 -15.88 4.77 -10.56
N ILE A 65 -15.36 3.56 -10.77
CA ILE A 65 -15.18 2.55 -9.72
C ILE A 65 -13.71 2.13 -9.70
N PRO A 66 -12.91 2.51 -8.68
CA PRO A 66 -11.54 2.06 -8.59
C PRO A 66 -11.43 0.64 -8.07
N ASP A 67 -10.54 -0.14 -8.66
CA ASP A 67 -10.18 -1.44 -8.12
C ASP A 67 -9.34 -1.34 -6.83
N THR A 68 -8.90 -2.50 -6.32
CA THR A 68 -8.08 -2.54 -5.11
C THR A 68 -6.67 -1.98 -5.29
N LYS A 69 -6.00 -2.24 -6.43
CA LYS A 69 -4.61 -1.80 -6.67
C LYS A 69 -4.55 -0.32 -7.00
N THR A 70 -5.39 0.16 -7.91
CA THR A 70 -5.45 1.57 -8.31
C THR A 70 -5.88 2.43 -7.13
N LEU A 71 -6.85 2.00 -6.31
CA LEU A 71 -7.23 2.76 -5.11
C LEU A 71 -6.09 2.88 -4.10
N ALA A 72 -5.33 1.81 -3.86
CA ALA A 72 -4.19 1.84 -2.94
C ALA A 72 -3.06 2.71 -3.50
N ARG A 73 -2.62 2.41 -4.72
CA ARG A 73 -1.47 3.10 -5.34
C ARG A 73 -1.68 4.61 -5.47
N TYR A 74 -2.89 5.07 -5.77
CA TYR A 74 -3.17 6.48 -6.03
C TYR A 74 -4.21 7.07 -5.08
N ALA A 75 -4.28 6.58 -3.84
CA ALA A 75 -5.23 7.07 -2.85
C ALA A 75 -5.21 8.60 -2.70
N GLU A 76 -4.04 9.22 -2.82
CA GLU A 76 -3.86 10.69 -2.78
C GLU A 76 -4.60 11.40 -3.91
N ILE A 77 -4.62 10.83 -5.11
CA ILE A 77 -5.35 11.37 -6.27
C ILE A 77 -6.86 11.26 -6.04
N PHE A 78 -7.33 10.19 -5.41
CA PHE A 78 -8.73 10.02 -5.02
C PHE A 78 -9.19 11.00 -3.92
N ILE A 79 -8.26 11.67 -3.22
CA ILE A 79 -8.57 12.70 -2.23
C ILE A 79 -8.77 14.07 -2.91
N GLN A 80 -8.13 14.33 -4.05
CA GLN A 80 -8.16 15.62 -4.76
C GLN A 80 -9.55 15.99 -5.25
N SER A 81 -10.00 17.22 -4.93
CA SER A 81 -11.37 17.75 -5.07
C SER A 81 -11.99 17.69 -6.48
N GLU A 82 -11.16 17.63 -7.50
CA GLU A 82 -11.45 17.59 -8.92
C GLU A 82 -12.05 16.24 -9.35
N LEU A 83 -11.67 15.16 -8.66
CA LEU A 83 -12.15 13.81 -8.97
C LEU A 83 -13.54 13.54 -8.37
N THR A 84 -14.59 14.00 -9.05
CA THR A 84 -15.99 13.78 -8.62
C THR A 84 -16.61 12.49 -9.16
N ASN A 85 -17.78 12.12 -8.64
CA ASN A 85 -18.61 11.03 -9.16
C ASN A 85 -17.97 9.64 -9.08
N VAL A 86 -17.22 9.41 -7.99
CA VAL A 86 -16.54 8.14 -7.70
C VAL A 86 -17.42 7.27 -6.80
N ILE A 87 -17.57 6.00 -7.17
CA ILE A 87 -18.24 4.96 -6.41
C ILE A 87 -17.16 4.13 -5.70
N TYR A 88 -16.88 4.47 -4.45
CA TYR A 88 -15.97 3.70 -3.61
C TYR A 88 -16.69 2.46 -3.11
N ASN A 89 -16.20 1.28 -3.49
CA ASN A 89 -16.79 0.03 -3.04
C ASN A 89 -16.12 -0.47 -1.75
N GLN A 90 -16.90 -1.16 -0.91
CA GLN A 90 -16.43 -1.74 0.34
C GLN A 90 -15.24 -2.70 0.16
N THR A 91 -15.16 -3.40 -0.97
CA THR A 91 -14.12 -4.40 -1.23
C THR A 91 -12.74 -3.73 -1.40
N SER A 92 -12.62 -2.75 -2.29
CA SER A 92 -11.42 -1.94 -2.49
C SER A 92 -11.03 -1.21 -1.20
N PHE A 93 -11.99 -0.61 -0.50
CA PHE A 93 -11.72 0.14 0.73
C PHE A 93 -11.25 -0.75 1.89
N ASN A 94 -11.80 -1.96 2.03
CA ASN A 94 -11.31 -2.92 3.03
C ASN A 94 -9.90 -3.40 2.71
N SER A 95 -9.58 -3.59 1.42
CA SER A 95 -8.22 -3.90 0.98
C SER A 95 -7.27 -2.77 1.39
N LEU A 96 -7.64 -1.52 1.10
CA LEU A 96 -6.88 -0.32 1.49
C LEU A 96 -6.56 -0.30 3.00
N ILE A 97 -7.56 -0.47 3.87
CA ILE A 97 -7.36 -0.46 5.33
C ILE A 97 -6.41 -1.58 5.79
N ASN A 98 -6.47 -2.74 5.15
CA ASN A 98 -5.64 -3.88 5.53
C ASN A 98 -4.17 -3.72 5.09
N HIS A 99 -3.91 -2.93 4.06
CA HIS A 99 -2.60 -2.79 3.44
C HIS A 99 -1.91 -1.44 3.76
N GLU A 100 -2.66 -0.36 3.97
CA GLU A 100 -2.11 0.98 4.18
C GLU A 100 -2.16 1.48 5.63
N ARG A 101 -1.41 2.55 5.90
CA ARG A 101 -1.47 3.30 7.15
C ARG A 101 -2.87 3.90 7.31
N ASN A 102 -3.48 3.69 8.49
CA ASN A 102 -4.80 4.22 8.88
C ASN A 102 -5.05 5.72 8.59
N LYS A 103 -4.03 6.53 8.31
CA LYS A 103 -4.16 7.97 7.98
C LYS A 103 -4.79 8.18 6.60
N THR A 104 -4.29 7.52 5.55
CA THR A 104 -4.78 7.69 4.17
C THR A 104 -6.24 7.25 4.04
N ALA A 105 -6.58 6.08 4.60
CA ALA A 105 -7.96 5.59 4.63
C ALA A 105 -8.92 6.55 5.38
N ARG A 106 -8.46 7.24 6.44
CA ARG A 106 -9.27 8.26 7.13
C ARG A 106 -9.47 9.51 6.28
N ALA A 107 -8.41 10.01 5.66
CA ALA A 107 -8.49 11.18 4.77
C ALA A 107 -9.41 10.91 3.57
N LEU A 108 -9.28 9.74 2.95
CA LEU A 108 -10.17 9.31 1.88
C LEU A 108 -11.63 9.21 2.36
N ARG A 109 -11.87 8.66 3.55
CA ARG A 109 -13.23 8.60 4.12
C ARG A 109 -13.82 9.99 4.32
N GLN A 110 -13.04 10.92 4.85
CA GLN A 110 -13.46 12.31 5.03
C GLN A 110 -13.74 12.98 3.67
N ALA A 111 -12.93 12.69 2.65
CA ALA A 111 -13.18 13.17 1.30
C ALA A 111 -14.52 12.63 0.77
N ILE A 112 -14.80 11.33 0.90
CA ILE A 112 -16.07 10.72 0.47
C ILE A 112 -17.28 11.34 1.18
N GLU A 113 -17.13 11.71 2.45
CA GLU A 113 -18.17 12.35 3.23
C GLU A 113 -18.44 13.82 2.83
N SER A 114 -17.62 14.42 1.95
CA SER A 114 -17.86 15.77 1.44
C SER A 114 -18.91 15.77 0.31
N PRO A 115 -20.05 16.49 0.45
CA PRO A 115 -21.08 16.57 -0.59
C PRO A 115 -20.57 17.10 -1.94
N ALA A 116 -19.58 18.01 -1.89
CA ALA A 116 -18.98 18.62 -3.07
C ALA A 116 -18.32 17.61 -4.02
N ARG A 117 -17.96 16.43 -3.50
CA ARG A 117 -17.33 15.36 -4.27
C ARG A 117 -18.31 14.59 -5.14
N GLN A 118 -19.61 14.67 -4.84
CA GLN A 118 -20.66 13.87 -5.50
C GLN A 118 -20.26 12.39 -5.61
N SER A 119 -19.55 11.90 -4.60
CA SER A 119 -18.97 10.56 -4.57
C SER A 119 -19.61 9.78 -3.44
N VAL A 120 -19.67 8.47 -3.58
CA VAL A 120 -20.49 7.62 -2.72
C VAL A 120 -19.72 6.40 -2.26
N PHE A 121 -20.07 5.92 -1.06
CA PHE A 121 -19.56 4.66 -0.54
C PHE A 121 -20.62 3.56 -0.68
N PHE A 122 -20.31 2.50 -1.42
CA PHE A 122 -21.24 1.41 -1.70
C PHE A 122 -20.81 0.09 -1.04
N TYR A 123 -21.71 -0.48 -0.24
CA TYR A 123 -21.48 -1.72 0.52
C TYR A 123 -21.67 -2.99 -0.32
N ASN A 124 -20.87 -3.15 -1.38
CA ASN A 124 -21.01 -4.27 -2.32
C ASN A 124 -20.88 -5.66 -1.66
N GLY A 125 -20.07 -5.80 -0.61
CA GLY A 125 -19.89 -7.06 0.11
C GLY A 125 -21.09 -7.45 1.00
N TYR A 126 -21.95 -6.49 1.35
CA TYR A 126 -23.18 -6.74 2.11
C TYR A 126 -24.43 -6.71 1.25
N PHE A 127 -24.33 -6.30 -0.02
CA PHE A 127 -25.49 -6.18 -0.89
C PHE A 127 -25.73 -7.47 -1.67
N GLN A 128 -26.94 -8.02 -1.57
CA GLN A 128 -27.29 -9.27 -2.23
C GLN A 128 -27.13 -9.20 -3.75
N GLY A 129 -27.36 -8.04 -4.38
CA GLY A 129 -27.26 -7.87 -5.83
C GLY A 129 -25.84 -7.85 -6.38
N THR A 130 -24.82 -7.63 -5.54
CA THR A 130 -23.41 -7.56 -5.96
C THR A 130 -22.50 -8.50 -5.18
N HIS A 131 -23.02 -9.20 -4.17
CA HIS A 131 -22.22 -10.11 -3.36
C HIS A 131 -21.70 -11.29 -4.18
N VAL A 132 -20.37 -11.42 -4.19
CA VAL A 132 -19.66 -12.53 -4.82
C VAL A 132 -19.06 -13.45 -3.75
N ALA A 133 -19.44 -14.73 -3.80
CA ALA A 133 -18.82 -15.77 -2.99
C ALA A 133 -17.47 -16.18 -3.58
N ARG A 134 -16.52 -16.50 -2.69
CA ARG A 134 -15.19 -17.02 -3.07
C ARG A 134 -15.34 -18.42 -3.66
N GLN A 135 -14.74 -18.66 -4.81
CA GLN A 135 -14.69 -19.97 -5.46
C GLN A 135 -13.57 -20.83 -4.88
N PRO A 136 -13.66 -22.17 -4.98
CA PRO A 136 -12.56 -23.06 -4.64
C PRO A 136 -11.31 -22.70 -5.45
N HIS A 137 -10.14 -22.70 -4.82
CA HIS A 137 -8.84 -22.40 -5.44
C HIS A 137 -8.65 -20.96 -5.96
N GLU A 138 -9.65 -20.08 -5.82
CA GLU A 138 -9.56 -18.67 -6.16
C GLU A 138 -8.76 -17.89 -5.09
N THR A 139 -7.90 -16.95 -5.51
CA THR A 139 -7.22 -16.06 -4.56
C THR A 139 -8.23 -15.04 -4.00
N LEU A 140 -7.90 -14.40 -2.86
CA LEU A 140 -8.75 -13.31 -2.35
C LEU A 140 -8.81 -12.15 -3.35
N TYR A 141 -7.70 -11.91 -4.04
CA TYR A 141 -7.55 -10.86 -5.03
C TYR A 141 -8.44 -11.09 -6.26
N ASP A 142 -8.46 -12.31 -6.83
CA ASP A 142 -9.35 -12.65 -7.95
C ASP A 142 -10.83 -12.51 -7.56
N ARG A 143 -11.17 -12.94 -6.35
CA ARG A 143 -12.53 -12.79 -5.80
C ARG A 143 -12.91 -11.33 -5.68
N ASP A 144 -12.01 -10.50 -5.15
CA ASP A 144 -12.24 -9.08 -4.96
C ASP A 144 -12.42 -8.38 -6.31
N TRP A 145 -11.64 -8.76 -7.32
CA TRP A 145 -11.82 -8.29 -8.70
C TRP A 145 -13.23 -8.58 -9.23
N ARG A 146 -13.69 -9.84 -9.12
CA ARG A 146 -15.06 -10.21 -9.54
C ARG A 146 -16.13 -9.46 -8.75
N ALA A 147 -15.91 -9.20 -7.46
CA ALA A 147 -16.86 -8.44 -6.64
C ALA A 147 -16.95 -6.96 -7.07
N ILE A 148 -15.85 -6.38 -7.54
CA ILE A 148 -15.80 -5.00 -8.05
C ILE A 148 -16.43 -4.93 -9.44
N LEU A 149 -16.11 -5.89 -10.32
CA LEU A 149 -16.76 -6.01 -11.62
C LEU A 149 -18.28 -6.21 -11.49
N ALA A 150 -18.73 -7.11 -10.61
CA ALA A 150 -20.15 -7.30 -10.32
C ALA A 150 -20.83 -6.01 -9.79
N CYS A 151 -20.09 -5.19 -9.03
CA CYS A 151 -20.56 -3.89 -8.59
C CYS A 151 -20.76 -2.93 -9.77
N ALA A 152 -19.79 -2.83 -10.67
CA ALA A 152 -19.87 -2.00 -11.86
C ALA A 152 -21.04 -2.41 -12.77
N GLN A 153 -21.16 -3.71 -13.04
CA GLN A 153 -22.25 -4.28 -13.82
C GLN A 153 -23.62 -4.01 -13.18
N TRP A 154 -23.72 -4.08 -11.85
CA TRP A 154 -24.96 -3.77 -11.16
C TRP A 154 -25.34 -2.31 -11.31
N TYR A 155 -24.41 -1.37 -11.12
CA TYR A 155 -24.67 0.06 -11.34
C TYR A 155 -25.13 0.34 -12.77
N ARG A 156 -24.45 -0.27 -13.75
CA ARG A 156 -24.79 -0.16 -15.18
C ARG A 156 -26.22 -0.62 -15.46
N ARG A 157 -26.60 -1.82 -14.97
CA ARG A 157 -27.95 -2.37 -15.12
C ARG A 157 -29.01 -1.63 -14.31
N HIS A 158 -28.66 -1.16 -13.12
CA HIS A 158 -29.58 -0.51 -12.18
C HIS A 158 -29.97 0.88 -12.62
N LEU A 159 -29.00 1.72 -12.99
CA LEU A 159 -29.26 3.11 -13.34
C LEU A 159 -29.91 3.25 -14.72
N ARG A 160 -29.59 2.36 -15.68
CA ARG A 160 -30.12 2.39 -17.06
C ARG A 160 -29.92 3.75 -17.74
N THR A 161 -28.85 4.44 -17.37
CA THR A 161 -28.51 5.78 -17.87
C THR A 161 -27.61 5.69 -19.09
N SER A 162 -27.45 6.81 -19.81
CA SER A 162 -26.41 6.97 -20.83
C SER A 162 -25.03 7.21 -20.22
N ILE A 163 -24.95 7.56 -18.93
CA ILE A 163 -23.68 7.81 -18.23
C ILE A 163 -22.86 6.50 -18.19
N PRO A 164 -21.62 6.50 -18.72
CA PRO A 164 -20.76 5.33 -18.72
C PRO A 164 -20.30 4.98 -17.29
N ILE A 165 -20.21 3.67 -17.03
CA ILE A 165 -19.57 3.13 -15.81
C ILE A 165 -18.15 2.71 -16.19
N ILE A 166 -17.16 3.35 -15.57
CA ILE A 166 -15.75 3.12 -15.83
C ILE A 166 -15.13 2.45 -14.60
N LEU A 167 -14.62 1.23 -14.78
CA LEU A 167 -13.81 0.53 -13.79
C LEU A 167 -12.35 0.87 -14.01
N LEU A 168 -11.69 1.44 -13.00
CA LEU A 168 -10.27 1.79 -13.09
C LEU A 168 -9.40 0.60 -12.68
N ALA A 169 -8.48 0.25 -13.56
CA ALA A 169 -7.60 -0.90 -13.45
C ALA A 169 -6.25 -0.59 -14.07
N GLU A 170 -5.14 -0.98 -13.44
CA GLU A 170 -3.83 -0.96 -14.10
C GLU A 170 -3.79 -1.91 -15.31
N LYS A 171 -2.90 -1.63 -16.28
CA LYS A 171 -2.83 -2.38 -17.54
C LYS A 171 -2.49 -3.87 -17.36
N ASP A 172 -1.70 -4.21 -16.34
CA ASP A 172 -1.39 -5.59 -15.96
C ASP A 172 -2.66 -6.35 -15.51
N GLU A 173 -3.53 -5.67 -14.76
CA GLU A 173 -4.79 -6.22 -14.28
C GLU A 173 -5.84 -6.33 -15.39
N GLN A 174 -5.90 -5.34 -16.28
CA GLN A 174 -6.74 -5.43 -17.49
C GLN A 174 -6.38 -6.68 -18.30
N ALA A 175 -5.09 -6.91 -18.56
CA ALA A 175 -4.63 -8.09 -19.28
C ALA A 175 -4.96 -9.40 -18.55
N ARG A 176 -4.79 -9.42 -17.22
CA ARG A 176 -5.10 -10.60 -16.40
C ARG A 176 -6.57 -11.02 -16.44
N TYR A 177 -7.48 -10.04 -16.48
CA TYR A 177 -8.93 -10.30 -16.45
C TYR A 177 -9.63 -10.02 -17.78
N GLN A 178 -8.87 -9.96 -18.88
CA GLN A 178 -9.39 -9.64 -20.21
C GLN A 178 -10.55 -10.56 -20.62
N ASP A 179 -10.48 -11.86 -20.31
CA ASP A 179 -11.57 -12.81 -20.63
C ASP A 179 -12.86 -12.49 -19.87
N LEU A 180 -12.76 -12.11 -18.59
CA LEU A 180 -13.91 -11.71 -17.78
C LEU A 180 -14.51 -10.41 -18.32
N ILE A 181 -13.66 -9.45 -18.68
CA ILE A 181 -14.07 -8.17 -19.25
C ILE A 181 -14.73 -8.38 -20.62
N ALA A 182 -14.16 -9.22 -21.48
CA ALA A 182 -14.71 -9.52 -22.79
C ALA A 182 -16.03 -10.30 -22.72
N SER A 183 -16.23 -11.09 -21.66
CA SER A 183 -17.50 -11.77 -21.40
C SER A 183 -18.60 -10.83 -20.87
N ASP A 184 -18.26 -9.59 -20.52
CA ASP A 184 -19.22 -8.62 -20.01
C ASP A 184 -20.07 -8.02 -21.14
N ASP A 185 -21.38 -8.28 -21.09
CA ASP A 185 -22.36 -7.74 -22.03
C ASP A 185 -23.00 -6.42 -21.54
N THR A 186 -22.64 -5.95 -20.35
CA THR A 186 -23.29 -4.79 -19.74
C THR A 186 -22.79 -3.45 -20.27
N GLY A 187 -21.62 -3.45 -20.91
CA GLY A 187 -20.97 -2.24 -21.40
C GLY A 187 -20.28 -1.46 -20.28
N VAL A 188 -19.69 -2.15 -19.30
CA VAL A 188 -18.74 -1.53 -18.37
C VAL A 188 -17.41 -1.35 -19.10
N THR A 189 -16.89 -0.13 -19.11
CA THR A 189 -15.59 0.16 -19.68
C THR A 189 -14.51 -0.04 -18.62
N VAL A 190 -13.42 -0.71 -18.96
CA VAL A 190 -12.24 -0.82 -18.09
C VAL A 190 -11.10 -0.02 -18.71
N THR A 191 -10.48 0.86 -17.92
CA THR A 191 -9.36 1.70 -18.36
C THR A 191 -8.41 1.97 -17.19
N ASP A 192 -7.20 2.45 -17.47
CA ASP A 192 -6.27 2.88 -16.43
C ASP A 192 -6.52 4.33 -16.00
N LEU A 193 -6.06 4.65 -14.79
CA LEU A 193 -6.28 5.98 -14.21
C LEU A 193 -5.63 7.08 -15.07
N GLU A 194 -4.45 6.84 -15.66
CA GLU A 194 -3.76 7.82 -16.48
C GLU A 194 -4.57 8.17 -17.74
N SER A 195 -5.01 7.15 -18.49
CA SER A 195 -5.84 7.34 -19.66
C SER A 195 -7.14 8.07 -19.33
N TYR A 196 -7.80 7.71 -18.22
CA TYR A 196 -9.01 8.39 -17.78
C TYR A 196 -8.78 9.87 -17.44
N LEU A 197 -7.69 10.19 -16.71
CA LEU A 197 -7.38 11.56 -16.33
C LEU A 197 -7.04 12.44 -17.54
N LYS A 198 -6.29 11.89 -18.51
CA LYS A 198 -5.96 12.58 -19.77
C LYS A 198 -7.20 12.88 -20.61
N GLU A 199 -8.13 11.93 -20.69
CA GLU A 199 -9.39 12.11 -21.42
C GLU A 199 -10.27 13.18 -20.76
N LYS A 200 -10.37 13.17 -19.42
CA LYS A 200 -11.28 14.06 -18.69
C LYS A 200 -10.74 15.49 -18.50
N PHE A 201 -9.46 15.64 -18.18
CA PHE A 201 -8.87 16.92 -17.80
C PHE A 201 -7.91 17.50 -18.85
N GLY A 202 -7.65 16.77 -19.94
CA GLY A 202 -6.62 17.14 -20.92
C GLY A 202 -5.20 16.95 -20.37
N ASN A 203 -4.18 17.16 -21.20
CA ASN A 203 -2.77 16.87 -20.86
C ASN A 203 -2.09 17.87 -19.91
N SER A 204 -2.77 18.94 -19.50
CA SER A 204 -2.15 20.08 -18.80
C SER A 204 -2.99 20.47 -17.58
N SER A 205 -3.13 19.54 -16.65
CA SER A 205 -3.85 19.77 -15.39
C SER A 205 -2.90 19.51 -14.22
N ASP A 206 -2.94 20.38 -13.20
CA ASP A 206 -2.20 20.20 -11.95
C ASP A 206 -2.43 18.80 -11.33
N LEU A 207 -3.61 18.23 -11.55
CA LEU A 207 -3.95 16.88 -11.09
C LEU A 207 -3.18 15.79 -11.84
N LEU A 208 -2.90 15.97 -13.14
CA LEU A 208 -2.04 15.06 -13.90
C LEU A 208 -0.59 15.15 -13.45
N ASP A 209 -0.07 16.36 -13.23
CA ASP A 209 1.29 16.55 -12.72
C ASP A 209 1.45 15.90 -11.34
N HIS A 210 0.45 16.06 -10.47
CA HIS A 210 0.40 15.37 -9.18
C HIS A 210 0.31 13.85 -9.35
N PHE A 211 -0.51 13.34 -10.28
CA PHE A 211 -0.59 11.92 -10.60
C PHE A 211 0.75 11.37 -11.10
N GLU A 212 1.46 12.07 -11.98
CA GLU A 212 2.77 11.67 -12.48
C GLU A 212 3.81 11.63 -11.36
N SER A 213 3.80 12.60 -10.45
CA SER A 213 4.62 12.61 -9.24
C SER A 213 4.36 11.40 -8.33
N VAL A 214 3.09 11.10 -8.04
CA VAL A 214 2.69 9.93 -7.22
C VAL A 214 3.06 8.62 -7.93
N LYS A 215 2.87 8.55 -9.25
CA LYS A 215 3.22 7.39 -10.07
C LYS A 215 4.74 7.16 -10.06
N PHE A 216 5.55 8.21 -10.21
CA PHE A 216 7.01 8.12 -10.13
C PHE A 216 7.49 7.65 -8.76
N ALA A 217 6.96 8.22 -7.67
CA ALA A 217 7.26 7.78 -6.31
C ALA A 217 6.88 6.30 -6.09
N SER A 218 5.75 5.88 -6.62
CA SER A 218 5.29 4.49 -6.55
C SER A 218 6.18 3.51 -7.31
N TYR A 219 6.87 3.94 -8.39
CA TYR A 219 7.86 3.11 -9.09
C TYR A 219 9.22 3.09 -8.39
N GLY A 220 9.60 4.18 -7.71
CA GLY A 220 10.81 4.24 -6.87
C GLY A 220 10.79 3.23 -5.73
N GLU A 221 9.62 3.01 -5.12
CA GLU A 221 9.42 1.93 -4.12
C GLU A 221 9.37 0.52 -4.74
N PHE A 222 9.16 0.42 -6.06
CA PHE A 222 8.96 -0.83 -6.80
C PHE A 222 10.25 -1.45 -7.34
N CYS A 223 11.31 -0.66 -7.54
CA CYS A 223 12.66 -1.17 -7.84
C CYS A 223 13.27 -1.94 -6.64
N GLY A 224 12.63 -1.86 -5.46
CA GLY A 224 12.97 -2.65 -4.27
C GLY A 224 11.97 -3.76 -3.91
N SER A 225 10.90 -3.99 -4.67
CA SER A 225 9.96 -5.07 -4.35
C SER A 225 9.14 -5.58 -5.53
N ASP A 226 9.46 -6.80 -5.96
CA ASP A 226 8.69 -7.61 -6.90
C ASP A 226 7.20 -7.70 -6.51
N LEU A 227 6.34 -7.20 -7.38
CA LEU A 227 4.87 -7.31 -7.26
C LEU A 227 4.33 -8.68 -7.69
N SER A 228 5.16 -9.73 -7.60
CA SER A 228 4.69 -11.11 -7.44
C SER A 228 4.69 -11.56 -5.95
N GLY A 229 5.13 -10.69 -5.04
CA GLY A 229 5.29 -10.96 -3.61
C GLY A 229 4.20 -10.41 -2.67
N TYR A 230 3.24 -9.61 -3.14
CA TYR A 230 2.25 -8.94 -2.25
C TYR A 230 1.22 -9.92 -1.61
N LEU A 231 1.17 -11.17 -2.07
CA LEU A 231 0.27 -12.25 -1.59
C LEU A 231 0.96 -13.42 -0.90
N LYS A 232 2.29 -13.43 -0.76
CA LYS A 232 2.94 -14.29 0.22
C LYS A 232 3.17 -13.44 1.44
N THR A 233 2.65 -13.90 2.59
CA THR A 233 3.14 -13.54 3.93
C THR A 233 4.50 -12.90 3.83
N LYS A 234 4.68 -11.68 4.34
CA LYS A 234 5.98 -11.12 4.71
C LYS A 234 6.78 -12.24 5.38
N LYS A 235 7.51 -13.04 4.61
CA LYS A 235 8.84 -13.45 5.01
C LYS A 235 9.46 -12.10 5.16
N SER A 236 9.65 -11.69 6.41
CA SER A 236 10.51 -10.58 6.75
C SER A 236 11.62 -10.59 5.72
N THR A 237 11.61 -9.69 4.75
CA THR A 237 12.85 -9.14 4.25
C THR A 237 13.47 -8.66 5.54
N THR A 238 14.32 -9.49 6.12
CA THR A 238 15.03 -9.16 7.34
C THR A 238 15.82 -7.93 6.93
N LEU A 239 15.28 -6.76 7.25
CA LEU A 239 15.86 -5.44 6.99
C LEU A 239 17.34 -5.41 7.42
N TYR A 240 17.66 -6.29 8.37
CA TYR A 240 18.98 -6.55 8.87
C TYR A 240 19.45 -7.96 8.55
N PRO A 241 20.72 -8.15 8.17
CA PRO A 241 21.33 -9.47 8.05
C PRO A 241 21.15 -10.32 9.32
N ASN A 242 21.06 -11.64 9.17
CA ASN A 242 21.09 -12.54 10.31
C ASN A 242 22.47 -12.53 10.97
N TYR A 243 22.49 -12.68 12.29
CA TYR A 243 23.74 -12.77 13.05
C TYR A 243 24.49 -14.07 12.75
N LEU A 244 25.80 -14.02 12.92
CA LEU A 244 26.65 -15.21 12.82
C LEU A 244 26.37 -16.17 13.98
N SER A 245 26.62 -17.47 13.77
CA SER A 245 26.57 -18.43 14.86
C SER A 245 27.69 -18.16 15.87
N THR A 246 27.49 -18.51 17.15
CA THR A 246 28.49 -18.32 18.20
C THR A 246 29.83 -18.99 17.87
N SER A 247 29.79 -20.19 17.28
CA SER A 247 30.98 -20.92 16.82
C SER A 247 31.76 -20.18 15.71
N GLU A 248 31.05 -19.54 14.78
CA GLU A 248 31.68 -18.78 13.69
C GLU A 248 32.25 -17.47 14.22
N LEU A 249 31.55 -16.81 15.13
CA LEU A 249 31.99 -15.56 15.75
C LEU A 249 33.28 -15.77 16.55
N GLU A 250 33.35 -16.81 17.39
CA GLU A 250 34.59 -17.15 18.13
C GLU A 250 35.74 -17.53 17.21
N THR A 251 35.47 -18.29 16.15
CA THR A 251 36.50 -18.70 15.18
C THR A 251 37.07 -17.49 14.45
N ARG A 252 36.22 -16.56 14.03
CA ARG A 252 36.62 -15.34 13.32
C ARG A 252 37.30 -14.32 14.23
N LEU A 253 36.89 -14.20 15.49
CA LEU A 253 37.61 -13.44 16.51
C LEU A 253 39.03 -14.00 16.73
N LYS A 254 39.16 -15.33 16.85
CA LYS A 254 40.48 -15.99 16.99
C LYS A 254 41.36 -15.81 15.75
N ARG A 255 40.76 -15.84 14.56
CA ARG A 255 41.44 -15.58 13.28
C ARG A 255 41.77 -14.11 13.04
N ARG A 256 41.26 -13.20 13.88
CA ARG A 256 41.39 -11.74 13.77
C ARG A 256 40.73 -11.15 12.52
N ASP A 257 39.69 -11.82 12.02
CA ASP A 257 38.86 -11.32 10.93
C ASP A 257 37.74 -10.38 11.43
N LEU A 258 37.46 -10.42 12.74
CA LEU A 258 36.47 -9.59 13.42
C LEU A 258 37.10 -8.93 14.65
N TYR A 259 36.62 -7.73 14.98
CA TYR A 259 37.03 -6.97 16.16
C TYR A 259 35.85 -6.81 17.10
N GLN A 260 36.10 -6.96 18.40
CA GLN A 260 35.09 -6.76 19.43
C GLN A 260 35.22 -5.34 20.00
N GLY A 261 34.09 -4.66 20.18
CA GLY A 261 34.07 -3.31 20.73
C GLY A 261 32.73 -2.93 21.33
N VAL A 262 32.68 -1.78 22.00
CA VAL A 262 31.44 -1.24 22.58
C VAL A 262 30.84 -0.19 21.66
N LEU A 263 29.56 -0.35 21.32
CA LEU A 263 28.83 0.57 20.46
C LEU A 263 28.38 1.82 21.22
N VAL A 264 28.80 2.99 20.75
CA VAL A 264 28.42 4.30 21.28
C VAL A 264 27.56 5.03 20.26
N VAL A 265 26.28 5.23 20.57
CA VAL A 265 25.35 6.00 19.72
C VAL A 265 25.14 7.37 20.34
N LYS A 266 25.34 8.44 19.57
CA LYS A 266 25.14 9.80 20.07
C LYS A 266 23.64 10.13 20.13
N LYS A 267 23.17 10.75 21.21
CA LYS A 267 21.76 11.10 21.42
C LYS A 267 21.16 11.97 20.30
N ASN A 268 21.99 12.81 19.68
CA ASN A 268 21.57 13.77 18.65
C ASN A 268 21.71 13.26 17.20
N ARG A 269 22.32 12.09 16.97
CA ARG A 269 22.44 11.45 15.64
C ARG A 269 22.35 9.94 15.80
N ARG A 270 21.16 9.38 15.55
CA ARG A 270 20.89 7.93 15.71
C ARG A 270 21.33 7.12 14.49
N ASP A 271 21.55 7.78 13.36
CA ASP A 271 21.90 7.11 12.11
C ASP A 271 23.39 6.73 12.07
N HIS A 272 24.21 7.45 12.85
CA HIS A 272 25.64 7.17 13.01
C HIS A 272 25.94 6.59 14.40
N ALA A 273 26.80 5.58 14.44
CA ALA A 273 27.32 5.02 15.68
C ALA A 273 28.84 4.91 15.62
N THR A 274 29.50 4.91 16.78
CA THR A 274 30.95 4.72 16.87
C THR A 274 31.25 3.50 17.71
N VAL A 275 32.08 2.60 17.23
CA VAL A 275 32.55 1.44 18.00
C VAL A 275 33.98 1.71 18.43
N ARG A 276 34.26 1.54 19.72
CA ARG A 276 35.64 1.55 20.24
C ARG A 276 36.18 0.12 20.20
N ILE A 277 37.21 -0.10 19.39
CA ILE A 277 37.93 -1.38 19.29
C ILE A 277 39.33 -1.26 19.86
N ILE A 278 39.85 -2.39 20.35
CA ILE A 278 41.25 -2.51 20.77
C ILE A 278 41.96 -3.31 19.69
N LEU A 279 42.95 -2.68 19.06
CA LEU A 279 43.77 -3.31 18.04
C LEU A 279 44.86 -4.21 18.66
N PRO A 280 45.46 -5.12 17.87
CA PRO A 280 46.45 -6.07 18.38
C PRO A 280 47.74 -5.44 18.95
N ASP A 281 48.04 -4.21 18.58
CA ASP A 281 49.15 -3.39 19.08
C ASP A 281 48.84 -2.73 20.43
N GLY A 282 47.62 -2.90 20.95
CA GLY A 282 47.13 -2.30 22.19
C GLY A 282 46.62 -0.87 22.02
N SER A 283 46.55 -0.35 20.78
CA SER A 283 45.96 0.95 20.50
C SER A 283 44.44 0.89 20.50
N GLU A 284 43.79 1.94 21.02
CA GLU A 284 42.34 2.10 20.95
C GLU A 284 41.98 2.89 19.69
N GLN A 285 41.17 2.30 18.81
CA GLN A 285 40.66 2.97 17.62
C GLN A 285 39.14 3.11 17.70
N ALA A 286 38.64 4.30 17.35
CA ALA A 286 37.22 4.58 17.26
C ALA A 286 36.80 4.48 15.79
N VAL A 287 35.93 3.53 15.45
CA VAL A 287 35.48 3.31 14.07
C VAL A 287 34.03 3.76 13.90
N LEU A 288 33.75 4.48 12.82
CA LEU A 288 32.45 5.05 12.52
C LEU A 288 31.58 4.06 11.73
N ILE A 289 30.33 3.93 12.14
CA ILE A 289 29.29 3.16 11.45
C ILE A 289 28.30 4.17 10.87
N PRO A 290 28.28 4.37 9.55
CA PRO A 290 27.58 5.50 8.93
C PRO A 290 26.07 5.29 8.73
N SER A 291 25.54 4.09 8.96
CA SER A 291 24.14 3.76 8.64
C SER A 291 23.46 2.90 9.70
N GLN A 292 22.16 3.12 9.92
CA GLN A 292 21.32 2.30 10.80
C GLN A 292 21.20 0.85 10.32
N THR A 293 21.28 0.58 9.01
CA THR A 293 21.26 -0.79 8.48
C THR A 293 22.52 -1.55 8.90
N LEU A 294 23.67 -0.86 8.87
CA LEU A 294 24.95 -1.39 9.30
C LEU A 294 25.04 -1.55 10.82
N GLN A 295 24.24 -0.79 11.59
CA GLN A 295 24.05 -0.99 13.04
C GLN A 295 23.47 -2.37 13.42
N ASN A 296 22.87 -3.10 12.46
CA ASN A 296 22.31 -4.44 12.65
C ASN A 296 21.63 -4.68 14.02
N ARG A 297 20.67 -3.81 14.35
CA ARG A 297 19.84 -3.85 15.58
C ARG A 297 20.60 -3.69 16.92
N ALA A 298 21.88 -3.35 16.90
CA ALA A 298 22.64 -3.06 18.11
C ALA A 298 22.23 -1.71 18.71
N VAL A 299 22.29 -1.59 20.03
CA VAL A 299 21.94 -0.36 20.78
C VAL A 299 23.14 0.19 21.53
N HIS A 300 23.01 1.43 22.02
CA HIS A 300 24.08 2.07 22.80
C HIS A 300 24.45 1.24 24.03
N GLY A 301 25.74 0.93 24.16
CA GLY A 301 26.31 0.14 25.26
C GLY A 301 26.46 -1.35 24.94
N ASP A 302 25.96 -1.81 23.79
CA ASP A 302 26.13 -3.21 23.38
C ASP A 302 27.58 -3.51 23.03
N VAL A 303 28.01 -4.72 23.38
CA VAL A 303 29.28 -5.29 22.95
C VAL A 303 29.04 -6.00 21.63
N VAL A 304 29.69 -5.52 20.57
CA VAL A 304 29.44 -5.92 19.20
C VAL A 304 30.71 -6.43 18.52
N ALA A 305 30.55 -7.30 17.53
CA ALA A 305 31.62 -7.73 16.65
C ALA A 305 31.51 -7.03 15.29
N ILE A 306 32.58 -6.34 14.89
CA ILE A 306 32.65 -5.61 13.63
C ILE A 306 33.64 -6.24 12.66
N LYS A 307 33.33 -6.18 11.37
CA LYS A 307 34.27 -6.47 10.29
C LYS A 307 34.66 -5.16 9.60
N LEU A 308 35.95 -4.91 9.46
CA LEU A 308 36.47 -3.82 8.62
C LEU A 308 36.34 -4.21 7.15
N LEU A 309 35.83 -3.32 6.30
CA LEU A 309 35.77 -3.49 4.85
C LEU A 309 36.91 -2.68 4.23
N ASP A 310 37.60 -3.27 3.23
CA ASP A 310 38.61 -2.56 2.45
C ASP A 310 37.93 -1.51 1.53
N ASP A 311 38.64 -0.40 1.25
CA ASP A 311 38.19 0.83 0.55
C ASP A 311 37.54 0.67 -0.85
N SER A 312 37.39 -0.55 -1.37
CA SER A 312 37.07 -0.79 -2.79
C SER A 312 35.59 -1.02 -3.14
N THR A 313 34.64 -0.83 -2.22
CA THR A 313 33.21 -0.92 -2.56
C THR A 313 32.54 0.46 -2.60
N PRO A 314 32.06 0.93 -3.76
CA PRO A 314 31.42 2.24 -3.86
C PRO A 314 30.05 2.21 -3.18
N GLU A 315 29.72 3.30 -2.48
CA GLU A 315 28.41 3.52 -1.89
C GLU A 315 27.30 3.52 -2.97
N PRO A 316 26.07 3.05 -2.65
CA PRO A 316 24.89 3.56 -3.32
C PRO A 316 24.66 4.99 -2.79
N SER A 317 25.00 5.97 -3.62
CA SER A 317 24.82 7.40 -3.37
C SER A 317 23.39 7.74 -2.92
N ASP A 318 23.25 8.33 -1.73
CA ASP A 318 22.07 9.09 -1.34
C ASP A 318 22.44 10.58 -1.30
N SER A 319 21.90 11.33 -2.26
CA SER A 319 22.17 12.75 -2.46
C SER A 319 21.31 13.58 -1.50
N GLY A 320 21.96 14.32 -0.61
CA GLY A 320 21.33 15.35 0.23
C GLY A 320 22.36 16.34 0.72
N SER A 321 22.61 17.37 -0.08
CA SER A 321 23.42 18.54 0.27
C SER A 321 22.83 19.27 1.47
N ASP A 322 23.67 19.62 2.46
CA ASP A 322 23.62 20.92 3.11
C ASP A 322 25.00 21.27 3.67
N ILE A 323 25.47 22.45 3.25
CA ILE A 323 26.76 23.07 3.59
C ILE A 323 26.60 23.74 4.95
N ASP A 324 27.47 23.42 5.91
CA ASP A 324 27.93 24.40 6.90
C ASP A 324 29.35 24.03 7.35
N SER A 325 30.26 24.96 7.09
CA SER A 325 31.69 24.87 7.33
C SER A 325 32.04 25.38 8.73
N GLU A 326 32.48 24.49 9.62
CA GLU A 326 33.41 24.84 10.70
C GLU A 326 34.41 23.70 10.91
N SER A 327 35.67 24.11 10.93
CA SER A 327 36.90 23.33 10.86
C SER A 327 37.13 22.37 12.03
N VAL A 328 37.31 21.08 11.74
CA VAL A 328 38.09 20.16 12.57
C VAL A 328 38.96 19.33 11.63
N SER A 329 40.26 19.30 11.95
CA SER A 329 41.35 18.65 11.26
C SER A 329 41.08 17.22 10.79
N GLU A 330 41.51 16.98 9.55
CA GLU A 330 41.64 15.70 8.87
C GLU A 330 42.47 14.70 9.70
N ASP A 331 41.84 13.58 10.04
CA ASP A 331 42.46 12.25 9.98
C ASP A 331 41.41 11.36 9.31
N GLU A 332 41.45 11.35 7.98
CA GLU A 332 40.67 10.46 7.13
C GLU A 332 41.19 9.03 7.27
N ASN A 333 40.34 8.10 7.72
CA ASN A 333 40.38 6.69 7.35
C ASN A 333 38.95 6.15 7.50
N GLY A 334 38.22 6.15 6.39
CA GLY A 334 36.83 5.73 6.30
C GLY A 334 36.71 4.22 6.16
N GLU A 335 36.69 3.49 7.26
CA GLU A 335 36.40 2.05 7.25
C GLU A 335 34.89 1.82 7.37
N PHE A 336 34.27 1.31 6.30
CA PHE A 336 32.88 0.87 6.31
C PHE A 336 32.75 -0.48 7.05
N ILE A 337 31.70 -0.65 7.86
CA ILE A 337 31.57 -1.78 8.79
C ILE A 337 30.22 -2.48 8.67
N CYS A 338 30.24 -3.82 8.63
CA CYS A 338 29.07 -4.64 8.93
C CYS A 338 29.12 -5.15 10.38
N LEU A 339 28.05 -4.92 11.14
CA LEU A 339 27.82 -5.55 12.44
C LEU A 339 27.16 -6.93 12.26
N TYR A 340 27.68 -7.93 12.99
CA TYR A 340 27.23 -9.33 12.96
C TYR A 340 26.76 -9.84 14.31
#